data_AF-A0A431Q7A7-F1
#
_entry.id   AF-A0A431Q7A7-F1
#
_cell.length_a   1.000
_cell.length_b   1.000
_cell.length_c   1.000
_cell.angle_alpha   90.00
_cell.angle_beta   90.00
_cell.angle_gamma   90.00
#
_symmetry.space_group_name_H-M   'P 1'
#
loop_
_entity.id
_entity.type
_entity.pdbx_description
1 polymer ?
#
loop_
_entity_poly.entity_id
_entity_poly.type
_entity_poly.pdbx_seq_one_letter_code
_entity_poly.pdbx_strand_id
1 'polypeptide(L)' 'MALLDIQNLVVEFQTASGPFRAVDGVSLHVDEREVLAIVGESGSGKSVSMLAMMGLLPWTATVTADRMTFN' A
#
# COMPACT_ATOMS: atom_id res chain seq x y z
N MET A 1 -2.93 19.07 7.66
CA MET A 1 -1.79 18.91 6.73
C MET A 1 -1.46 17.44 6.83
N ALA A 2 -1.55 16.72 5.72
CA ALA A 2 -1.38 15.28 5.74
C ALA A 2 0.03 14.94 6.21
N LEU A 3 0.15 14.15 7.29
CA LEU A 3 1.41 13.55 7.71
C LEU A 3 1.82 12.44 6.73
N LEU A 4 0.84 11.70 6.21
CA LEU A 4 1.01 10.67 5.20
C LEU A 4 0.05 10.93 4.04
N ASP A 5 0.57 10.92 2.81
CA ASP A 5 -0.22 11.02 1.57
C ASP A 5 0.20 9.89 0.63
N ILE A 6 -0.75 9.01 0.31
CA ILE A 6 -0.60 7.90 -0.64
C ILE A 6 -1.63 8.08 -1.74
N GLN A 7 -1.17 8.12 -3.00
CA GLN A 7 -2.02 8.21 -4.18
C GLN A 7 -1.72 7.08 -5.14
N ASN A 8 -2.78 6.36 -5.53
CA ASN A 8 -2.76 5.30 -6.54
C ASN A 8 -1.71 4.21 -6.26
N LEU A 9 -1.65 3.72 -5.02
CA LEU A 9 -0.76 2.62 -4.64
C LEU A 9 -1.18 1.34 -5.36
N VAL A 10 -0.25 0.77 -6.11
CA VAL A 10 -0.35 -0.54 -6.74
C VAL A 10 0.80 -1.41 -6.22
N VAL A 11 0.47 -2.66 -5.89
CA VAL A 11 1.46 -3.67 -5.48
C VAL A 11 1.22 -4.94 -6.25
N GLU A 12 2.24 -5.38 -6.98
CA GLU A 12 2.22 -6.61 -7.77
C GLU A 12 3.32 -7.57 -7.30
N PHE A 13 2.99 -8.84 -7.15
CA PHE A 13 3.93 -9.89 -6.80
C PHE A 13 4.18 -10.80 -7.99
N GLN A 14 5.45 -11.15 -8.23
CA GLN A 14 5.79 -12.22 -9.16
C GLN A 14 5.53 -13.57 -8.49
N THR A 15 4.63 -14.36 -9.07
CA THR A 15 4.30 -15.72 -8.59
C THR A 15 4.58 -16.76 -9.67
N ALA A 16 4.59 -18.05 -9.29
CA ALA A 16 4.77 -19.15 -10.25
C ALA A 16 3.65 -19.22 -11.31
N SER A 17 2.47 -18.67 -11.01
CA SER A 17 1.32 -18.64 -11.94
C SER A 17 1.25 -17.34 -12.75
N GLY A 18 2.25 -16.46 -12.62
CA GLY A 18 2.27 -15.13 -13.23
C GLY A 18 2.14 -13.99 -12.21
N PRO A 19 2.06 -12.74 -12.69
CA PRO A 19 1.92 -11.57 -11.82
C PRO A 19 0.58 -11.60 -11.08
N PHE A 20 0.62 -11.32 -9.77
CA PHE A 20 -0.56 -11.18 -8.92
C PHE A 20 -0.64 -9.76 -8.37
N ARG A 21 -1.71 -9.03 -8.71
CA ARG A 21 -1.97 -7.70 -8.19
C ARG A 21 -2.69 -7.81 -6.84
N ALA A 22 -1.97 -7.48 -5.77
CA ALA A 22 -2.46 -7.58 -4.39
C ALA A 22 -3.08 -6.27 -3.88
N VAL A 23 -2.68 -5.14 -4.44
CA VAL A 23 -3.23 -3.80 -4.18
C VAL A 23 -3.39 -3.11 -5.52
N ASP A 24 -4.56 -2.53 -5.77
CA ASP A 24 -4.93 -1.93 -7.05
C ASP A 24 -5.49 -0.52 -6.86
N GLY A 25 -4.61 0.48 -6.96
CA GLY A 25 -4.98 1.90 -6.97
C GLY A 25 -5.48 2.47 -5.65
N VAL A 26 -4.95 2.01 -4.51
CA VAL A 26 -5.37 2.50 -3.20
C VAL A 26 -4.84 3.91 -2.94
N SER A 27 -5.72 4.83 -2.53
CA SER A 27 -5.34 6.17 -2.10
C SER A 27 -5.85 6.44 -0.69
N LEU A 28 -5.00 7.01 0.15
CA LEU A 28 -5.35 7.40 1.52
C LEU A 28 -4.49 8.57 1.97
N HIS A 29 -5.02 9.36 2.90
CA HIS A 29 -4.28 10.39 3.61
C HIS A 29 -4.47 10.19 5.12
N VAL A 30 -3.49 10.61 5.91
CA VAL A 30 -3.58 10.68 7.36
C VAL A 30 -3.05 12.03 7.79
N ASP A 31 -3.86 12.84 8.46
CA ASP A 31 -3.46 14.11 9.06
C ASP A 31 -2.64 13.90 10.35
N GLU A 32 -1.90 14.93 10.75
CA GLU A 32 -1.29 14.94 12.08
C GLU A 32 -2.34 14.71 13.17
N ARG A 33 -2.03 13.80 14.11
CA ARG A 33 -2.90 13.43 15.25
C ARG A 33 -4.18 12.68 14.84
N GLU A 34 -4.29 12.21 13.61
CA GLU A 34 -5.36 11.33 13.16
C GLU A 34 -5.03 9.86 13.45
N VAL A 35 -6.08 9.08 13.74
CA VAL A 35 -6.00 7.61 13.79
C VAL A 35 -6.86 7.04 12.67
N LEU A 36 -6.20 6.46 11.67
CA LEU A 36 -6.86 5.76 10.57
C LEU A 36 -6.75 4.24 10.77
N ALA A 37 -7.85 3.53 10.52
CA ALA A 37 -7.89 2.07 10.56
C ALA A 37 -8.30 1.50 9.20
N ILE A 38 -7.55 0.51 8.72
CA ILE A 38 -7.89 -0.26 7.51
C ILE A 38 -8.48 -1.60 7.93
N VAL A 39 -9.73 -1.87 7.53
CA VAL A 39 -10.47 -3.10 7.85
C VAL A 39 -10.92 -3.83 6.60
N GLY A 40 -11.15 -5.14 6.71
CA GLY A 40 -11.54 -5.99 5.58
C GLY A 40 -11.15 -7.45 5.79
N GLU A 41 -11.60 -8.33 4.89
CA GLU A 41 -11.39 -9.78 4.96
C GLU A 41 -9.92 -10.21 4.81
N SER A 42 -9.60 -11.44 5.24
CA SER A 42 -8.25 -12.00 5.03
C SER A 42 -7.90 -12.00 3.53
N GLY A 43 -6.68 -11.57 3.19
CA GLY A 43 -6.22 -11.50 1.79
C GLY A 43 -6.62 -10.22 1.03
N SER A 44 -7.38 -9.30 1.61
CA SER A 44 -7.85 -8.07 0.93
C SER A 44 -6.79 -6.97 0.70
N GLY A 45 -5.49 -7.27 0.87
CA GLY A 45 -4.41 -6.29 0.61
C GLY A 45 -4.09 -5.29 1.73
N LYS A 46 -4.70 -5.39 2.92
CA LYS A 46 -4.47 -4.46 4.06
C LYS A 46 -3.00 -4.43 4.52
N SER A 47 -2.48 -5.59 4.93
CA SER A 47 -1.08 -5.72 5.37
C SER A 47 -0.11 -5.40 4.24
N VAL A 48 -0.45 -5.78 3.01
CA VAL A 48 0.37 -5.46 1.82
C VAL A 48 0.49 -3.96 1.63
N SER A 49 -0.61 -3.22 1.75
CA SER A 49 -0.62 -1.75 1.62
C SER A 49 0.29 -1.08 2.66
N MET A 50 0.19 -1.51 3.92
CA MET A 50 0.99 -0.92 5.01
C MET A 50 2.47 -1.32 4.92
N LEU A 51 2.77 -2.57 4.56
CA LEU A 51 4.14 -3.03 4.35
C LEU A 51 4.78 -2.34 3.14
N ALA A 52 4.02 -2.06 2.08
CA ALA A 52 4.51 -1.32 0.91
C ALA A 52 4.95 0.09 1.30
N MET A 53 4.10 0.80 2.06
CA MET A 53 4.42 2.12 2.61
C MET A 53 5.67 2.10 3.49
N MET A 54 5.87 1.06 4.30
CA MET A 54 7.05 0.92 5.17
C MET A 54 8.30 0.42 4.43
N GLY A 55 8.21 0.05 3.14
CA GLY A 55 9.34 -0.54 2.40
C GLY A 55 9.73 -1.95 2.89
N LEU A 56 8.78 -2.70 3.47
CA LEU A 56 9.02 -4.00 4.11
C LEU A 56 8.54 -5.20 3.29
N LEU A 57 8.15 -5.00 2.03
CA LEU A 57 7.75 -6.08 1.16
C LEU A 57 8.96 -6.89 0.65
N PRO A 58 8.79 -8.18 0.33
CA PRO A 58 9.85 -9.00 -0.24
C PRO A 58 10.25 -8.49 -1.63
N TRP A 59 11.46 -8.88 -2.08
CA TRP A 59 12.01 -8.50 -3.39
C TRP A 59 11.15 -8.94 -4.59
N THR A 60 10.24 -9.89 -4.40
CA THR A 60 9.28 -10.34 -5.43
C THR A 60 8.15 -9.33 -5.67
N ALA A 61 8.02 -8.32 -4.82
CA ALA A 61 7.03 -7.26 -4.94
C ALA A 61 7.58 -6.10 -5.77
N THR A 62 6.74 -5.60 -6.67
CA THR A 62 6.90 -4.29 -7.31
C THR A 62 5.89 -3.34 -6.70
N VAL A 63 6.37 -2.22 -6.18
CA VAL A 63 5.55 -1.17 -5.56
C VAL A 63 5.61 0.07 -6.43
N THR A 64 4.45 0.58 -6.83
CA THR A 64 4.30 1.83 -7.58
C THR A 64 3.22 2.68 -6.97
N ALA A 65 3.39 3.99 -7.00
CA ALA A 65 2.39 4.97 -6.58
C ALA A 65 2.62 6.26 -7.35
N ASP A 66 1.55 7.03 -7.59
CA ASP A 66 1.68 8.39 -8.13
C ASP A 66 2.29 9.32 -7.08
N ARG A 67 2.01 9.05 -5.80
CA ARG A 67 2.59 9.74 -4.65
C ARG A 67 2.63 8.81 -3.43
N MET A 68 3.72 8.87 -2.68
CA MET A 68 3.85 8.26 -1.37
C MET A 68 4.85 9.08 -0.55
N THR A 69 4.35 9.97 0.30
CA THR A 69 5.19 10.95 1.00
C THR A 69 4.81 11.06 2.47
N PHE A 70 5.83 11.27 3.30
CA PHE A 70 5.69 11.76 4.67
C PHE A 70 6.09 13.23 4.70
N ASN A 71 5.28 14.07 5.35
CA ASN A 71 5.56 15.50 5.53
C ASN A 71 6.18 15.80 6.89
#